data_AF-A0A447IMZ5-F1
#
_entry.id   AF-A0A447IMZ5-F1
#
_cell.length_a   1.000
_cell.length_b   1.000
_cell.length_c   1.000
_cell.angle_alpha   90.00
_cell.angle_beta   90.00
_cell.angle_gamma   90.00
#
_symmetry.space_group_name_H-M   'P 1'
#
loop_
_entity.id
_entity.type
_entity.pdbx_description
1 polymer ?
#
loop_
_entity_poly.entity_id
_entity_poly.type
_entity_poly.pdbx_seq_one_letter_code
_entity_poly.pdbx_strand_id
1 'polypeptide(L)'
;MDFLKAYDARGAAETAREMELRDQSTGEVITNGGKPCIVLVKGASSRTIQAALRDDEIARAKKAKAAKDAGGEIDTQTAEDLHRQTCKAASRFIVGFKNMQTAGEDGKVRDLTAHDVPAFIDLTFISLPHLMRERVDDEWRKPSFAQQVLDFAQDDAAFLAKSGKA
;
A
#
# COMPACT_ATOMS: atom_id res chain seq x y z
N MET A 1 3.39 3.08 34.25
CA MET A 1 2.99 3.19 32.84
C MET A 1 3.98 4.14 32.17
N ASP A 2 4.61 3.73 31.07
CA ASP A 2 5.54 4.57 30.30
C ASP A 2 4.76 5.21 29.13
N PHE A 3 4.44 6.50 29.27
CA PHE A 3 3.62 7.24 28.28
C PHE A 3 4.28 7.25 26.89
N LEU A 4 5.60 7.45 26.84
CA LEU A 4 6.30 7.54 25.56
C LEU A 4 6.27 6.21 24.80
N LYS A 5 6.28 5.07 25.52
CA LYS A 5 6.14 3.76 24.87
C LYS A 5 4.69 3.42 24.52
N ALA A 6 3.74 3.76 25.39
CA ALA A 6 2.32 3.42 25.18
C ALA A 6 1.73 4.10 23.93
N TYR A 7 2.22 5.29 23.60
CA TYR A 7 1.71 6.13 22.50
C TYR A 7 2.70 6.35 21.34
N ASP A 8 3.79 5.56 21.24
CA ASP A 8 4.73 5.63 20.11
C ASP A 8 4.16 4.95 18.85
N ALA A 9 3.19 5.62 18.21
CA ALA A 9 2.60 5.18 16.95
C ALA A 9 3.65 5.02 15.84
N ARG A 10 4.66 5.89 15.83
CA ARG A 10 5.70 5.90 14.80
C ARG A 10 6.66 4.73 14.94
N GLY A 11 7.03 4.38 16.18
CA GLY A 11 7.79 3.16 16.49
C GLY A 11 6.99 1.90 16.18
N ALA A 12 5.70 1.87 16.53
CA ALA A 12 4.83 0.75 16.21
C ALA A 12 4.69 0.52 14.69
N ALA A 13 4.60 1.60 13.91
CA ALA A 13 4.49 1.56 12.45
C ALA A 13 5.73 1.02 11.72
N GLU A 14 6.91 0.96 12.37
CA GLU A 14 8.11 0.34 11.79
C GLU A 14 7.99 -1.19 11.70
N THR A 15 7.17 -1.80 12.55
CA THR A 15 6.94 -3.24 12.53
C THR A 15 5.83 -3.55 11.53
N ALA A 16 6.15 -4.37 10.52
CA ALA A 16 5.17 -4.77 9.53
C ALA A 16 4.02 -5.56 10.18
N ARG A 17 2.80 -5.27 9.72
CA ARG A 17 1.57 -5.93 10.13
C ARG A 17 1.04 -6.79 8.99
N GLU A 18 0.34 -7.84 9.36
CA GLU A 18 -0.29 -8.77 8.41
C GLU A 18 -1.61 -8.16 7.95
N MET A 19 -1.70 -7.88 6.65
CA MET A 19 -2.93 -7.49 5.99
C MET A 19 -3.47 -8.67 5.20
N GLU A 20 -4.68 -9.12 5.51
CA GLU A 20 -5.39 -10.10 4.71
C GLU A 20 -5.80 -9.48 3.37
N LEU A 21 -5.42 -10.13 2.29
CA LEU A 21 -5.77 -9.69 0.95
C LEU A 21 -7.21 -10.08 0.63
N ARG A 22 -7.99 -9.14 0.12
CA ARG A 22 -9.38 -9.37 -0.29
C ARG A 22 -9.54 -9.28 -1.80
N ASP A 23 -10.40 -10.12 -2.35
CA ASP A 23 -10.74 -10.11 -3.76
C ASP A 23 -11.41 -8.79 -4.12
N GLN A 24 -10.95 -8.15 -5.20
CA GLN A 24 -11.46 -6.84 -5.60
C GLN A 24 -12.96 -6.90 -5.93
N SER A 25 -13.44 -7.97 -6.54
CA SER A 25 -14.82 -8.08 -7.00
C SER A 25 -15.80 -8.44 -5.89
N THR A 26 -15.41 -9.34 -4.97
CA THR A 26 -16.29 -9.89 -3.94
C THR A 26 -16.06 -9.31 -2.55
N GLY A 27 -14.84 -8.85 -2.25
CA GLY A 27 -14.43 -8.42 -0.91
C GLY A 27 -14.14 -9.54 0.07
N GLU A 28 -14.22 -10.79 -0.38
CA GLU A 28 -13.87 -11.98 0.40
C GLU A 28 -12.35 -12.13 0.53
N VAL A 29 -11.90 -12.74 1.62
CA VAL A 29 -10.48 -13.01 1.84
C VAL A 29 -9.99 -14.05 0.84
N ILE A 30 -8.93 -13.70 0.11
CA ILE A 30 -8.27 -14.63 -0.81
C ILE A 30 -7.50 -15.64 0.02
N THR A 31 -7.69 -16.93 -0.28
CA THR A 31 -6.97 -18.01 0.40
C THR A 31 -6.16 -18.86 -0.57
N ASN A 32 -5.06 -19.41 -0.08
CA ASN A 32 -4.24 -20.40 -0.77
C ASN A 32 -4.01 -21.58 0.16
N GLY A 33 -4.44 -22.78 -0.25
CA GLY A 33 -4.39 -23.97 0.60
C GLY A 33 -5.14 -23.80 1.92
N GLY A 34 -6.26 -23.06 1.91
CA GLY A 34 -7.08 -22.78 3.10
C GLY A 34 -6.50 -21.75 4.07
N LYS A 35 -5.37 -21.11 3.74
CA LYS A 35 -4.77 -20.04 4.54
C LYS A 35 -4.96 -18.69 3.85
N PRO A 36 -5.25 -17.60 4.58
CA PRO A 36 -5.32 -16.26 4.00
C PRO A 36 -4.02 -15.86 3.31
N CYS A 37 -4.14 -15.27 2.12
CA CYS A 37 -3.05 -14.57 1.46
C CYS A 37 -2.76 -13.27 2.22
N ILE A 38 -1.51 -13.08 2.66
CA ILE A 38 -1.12 -11.96 3.52
C ILE A 38 -0.09 -11.09 2.80
N VAL A 39 -0.30 -9.78 2.89
CA VAL A 39 0.72 -8.76 2.58
C VAL A 39 1.26 -8.22 3.90
N LEU A 40 2.59 -8.12 4.01
CA LEU A 40 3.25 -7.52 5.17
C LEU A 40 3.44 -6.03 4.92
N VAL A 41 2.73 -5.21 5.69
CA VAL A 41 2.60 -3.76 5.44
C VAL A 41 3.14 -2.96 6.63
N LYS A 42 4.02 -1.98 6.37
CA LYS A 42 4.44 -0.97 7.35
C LYS A 42 3.46 0.20 7.40
N GLY A 43 3.36 0.86 8.56
CA GLY A 43 2.48 2.00 8.74
C GLY A 43 3.06 3.29 8.13
N ALA A 44 2.18 4.18 7.69
CA ALA A 44 2.56 5.45 7.08
C ALA A 44 3.27 6.42 8.01
N SER A 45 3.03 6.30 9.32
CA SER A 45 3.69 7.09 10.36
C SER A 45 5.13 6.65 10.67
N SER A 46 5.60 5.53 10.11
CA SER A 46 6.95 5.02 10.32
C SER A 46 8.02 5.96 9.76
N ARG A 47 9.18 6.02 10.43
CA ARG A 47 10.28 6.93 10.06
C ARG A 47 10.85 6.56 8.69
N THR A 48 10.98 5.25 8.42
CA THR A 48 11.47 4.75 7.13
C THR A 48 10.58 5.20 5.98
N ILE A 49 9.26 5.10 6.14
CA ILE A 49 8.31 5.48 5.09
C ILE A 49 8.23 7.00 4.93
N GLN A 50 8.26 7.74 6.04
CA GLN A 50 8.27 9.21 6.01
C GLN A 50 9.51 9.77 5.31
N ALA A 51 10.67 9.13 5.48
CA ALA A 51 11.89 9.49 4.72
C ALA A 51 11.68 9.29 3.21
N ALA A 52 11.15 8.13 2.80
CA ALA A 52 10.85 7.85 1.39
C ALA A 52 9.79 8.81 0.79
N LEU A 53 8.77 9.19 1.57
CA LEU A 53 7.78 10.20 1.16
C LEU A 53 8.42 11.56 0.92
N ARG A 54 9.31 11.99 1.82
CA ARG A 54 10.05 13.25 1.68
C ARG A 54 10.92 13.26 0.43
N ASP A 55 11.61 12.17 0.12
CA ASP A 55 12.42 12.06 -1.09
C ASP A 55 11.56 12.16 -2.36
N ASP A 56 10.39 11.53 -2.37
CA ASP A 56 9.41 11.64 -3.46
C ASP A 56 8.85 13.06 -3.61
N GLU A 57 8.59 13.77 -2.52
CA GLU A 57 8.14 15.18 -2.53
C GLU A 57 9.22 16.09 -3.10
N ILE A 58 10.47 15.93 -2.67
CA ILE A 58 11.61 16.66 -3.20
C ILE A 58 11.76 16.39 -4.71
N ALA A 59 11.65 15.14 -5.14
CA ALA A 59 11.71 14.76 -6.55
C ALA A 59 10.56 15.37 -7.36
N ARG A 60 9.33 15.37 -6.83
CA ARG A 60 8.16 16.01 -7.46
C ARG A 60 8.32 17.52 -7.57
N ALA A 61 8.79 18.20 -6.52
CA ALA A 61 9.05 19.63 -6.54
C ALA A 61 10.10 20.02 -7.59
N LYS A 62 11.18 19.23 -7.73
CA LYS A 62 12.18 19.42 -8.78
C LYS A 62 11.61 19.26 -10.18
N LYS A 63 10.80 18.22 -10.43
CA LYS A 63 10.12 17.99 -11.72
C LYS A 63 9.14 19.11 -12.06
N ALA A 64 8.32 19.54 -11.10
CA ALA A 64 7.35 20.61 -11.29
C ALA A 64 8.04 21.95 -11.64
N LYS A 65 9.16 22.26 -10.97
CA LYS A 65 9.97 23.44 -11.29
C LYS A 65 10.49 23.38 -12.74
N ALA A 66 11.07 22.25 -13.14
CA ALA A 66 11.58 22.07 -14.51
C ALA A 66 10.47 22.15 -15.57
N ALA A 67 9.28 21.61 -15.31
CA ALA A 67 8.14 21.68 -16.22
C ALA A 67 7.58 23.11 -16.37
N LYS A 68 7.56 23.88 -15.27
CA LYS A 68 7.17 25.30 -15.29
C LYS A 68 8.15 26.13 -16.13
N ASP A 69 9.45 25.87 -15.99
CA ASP A 69 10.50 26.55 -16.76
C ASP A 69 10.44 26.19 -18.27
N ALA A 70 9.85 25.03 -18.62
CA ALA A 70 9.68 24.56 -20.00
C ALA A 70 8.33 24.93 -20.65
N GLY A 71 7.46 25.70 -19.97
CA GLY A 71 6.15 26.11 -20.51
C GLY A 71 5.12 25.00 -20.64
N GLY A 72 5.21 23.94 -19.81
CA GLY A 72 4.33 22.77 -19.90
C GLY A 72 2.84 23.06 -19.61
N GLU A 73 1.97 22.47 -20.43
CA GLU A 73 0.51 22.53 -20.35
C GLU A 73 -0.05 21.70 -19.17
N ILE A 74 -1.32 21.92 -18.81
CA ILE A 74 -2.01 21.20 -17.73
C ILE A 74 -2.21 19.74 -18.14
N ASP A 75 -1.49 18.83 -17.48
CA ASP A 75 -1.59 17.39 -17.66
C ASP A 75 -2.95 16.88 -17.16
N THR A 76 -3.84 16.51 -18.09
CA THR A 76 -5.06 15.78 -17.76
C THR A 76 -4.67 14.37 -17.32
N GLN A 77 -4.58 14.16 -16.01
CA GLN A 77 -4.25 12.84 -15.45
C GLN A 77 -5.26 11.80 -15.94
N THR A 78 -4.76 10.80 -16.66
CA THR A 78 -5.56 9.66 -17.09
C THR A 78 -5.80 8.70 -15.91
N ALA A 79 -6.78 7.81 -16.04
CA ALA A 79 -6.97 6.73 -15.07
C ALA A 79 -5.72 5.85 -14.95
N GLU A 80 -4.96 5.69 -16.03
CA GLU A 80 -3.71 4.94 -16.04
C GLU A 80 -2.59 5.67 -15.28
N ASP A 81 -2.55 7.00 -15.34
CA ASP A 81 -1.63 7.81 -14.51
C ASP A 81 -1.95 7.66 -13.03
N LEU A 82 -3.23 7.73 -12.67
CA LEU A 82 -3.69 7.52 -11.30
C LEU A 82 -3.36 6.11 -10.81
N HIS A 83 -3.52 5.09 -11.67
CA HIS A 83 -3.14 3.71 -11.39
C HIS A 83 -1.65 3.59 -11.08
N ARG A 84 -0.79 4.06 -12.00
CA ARG A 84 0.67 4.07 -11.82
C ARG A 84 1.09 4.78 -10.54
N GLN A 85 0.50 5.93 -10.24
CA GLN A 85 0.78 6.68 -9.02
C GLN A 85 0.38 5.92 -7.76
N THR A 86 -0.77 5.24 -7.81
CA THR A 86 -1.30 4.44 -6.68
C THR A 86 -0.42 3.21 -6.44
N CYS A 87 -0.01 2.49 -7.49
CA CYS A 87 0.94 1.38 -7.39
C CYS A 87 2.29 1.85 -6.81
N LYS A 88 2.84 2.95 -7.35
CA LYS A 88 4.09 3.53 -6.81
C LYS A 88 3.93 3.96 -5.33
N ALA A 89 2.77 4.47 -4.95
CA ALA A 89 2.47 4.83 -3.57
C ALA A 89 2.43 3.57 -2.69
N ALA A 90 1.66 2.56 -3.05
CA ALA A 90 1.47 1.32 -2.28
C ALA A 90 2.77 0.53 -2.10
N SER A 91 3.62 0.47 -3.13
CA SER A 91 4.87 -0.32 -3.15
C SER A 91 5.75 -0.09 -1.92
N ARG A 92 5.84 1.16 -1.44
CA ARG A 92 6.75 1.53 -0.35
C ARG A 92 6.39 0.88 0.98
N PHE A 93 5.12 0.53 1.18
CA PHE A 93 4.63 0.01 2.44
C PHE A 93 4.80 -1.51 2.54
N ILE A 94 4.96 -2.20 1.41
CA ILE A 94 5.03 -3.66 1.36
C ILE A 94 6.47 -4.11 1.62
N VAL A 95 6.64 -4.99 2.59
CA VAL A 95 7.96 -5.58 2.93
C VAL A 95 8.04 -7.08 2.67
N GLY A 96 6.93 -7.72 2.30
CA GLY A 96 6.89 -9.14 1.99
C GLY A 96 5.48 -9.70 1.93
N PHE A 97 5.40 -11.02 1.76
CA PHE A 97 4.17 -11.77 1.55
C PHE A 97 4.15 -13.04 2.41
N LYS A 98 2.96 -13.58 2.69
CA LYS A 98 2.80 -14.94 3.24
C LYS A 98 1.65 -15.66 2.54
N ASN A 99 1.82 -16.97 2.37
CA ASN A 99 0.84 -17.85 1.71
C ASN A 99 0.54 -17.47 0.25
N MET A 100 1.44 -16.75 -0.42
CA MET A 100 1.27 -16.32 -1.81
C MET A 100 2.39 -16.91 -2.66
N GLN A 101 2.05 -17.46 -3.82
CA GLN A 101 2.98 -18.13 -4.71
C GLN A 101 2.85 -17.63 -6.15
N THR A 102 3.95 -17.72 -6.89
CA THR A 102 4.05 -17.39 -8.31
C THR A 102 4.92 -18.41 -9.02
N ALA A 103 4.83 -18.46 -10.35
CA ALA A 103 5.78 -19.21 -11.15
C ALA A 103 7.11 -18.43 -11.24
N GLY A 104 8.22 -19.10 -10.94
CA GLY A 104 9.57 -18.60 -11.22
C GLY A 104 9.87 -18.61 -12.72
N GLU A 105 10.99 -18.00 -13.10
CA GLU A 105 11.47 -17.98 -14.49
C GLU A 105 11.73 -19.40 -15.04
N ASP A 106 11.99 -20.36 -14.16
CA ASP A 106 12.16 -21.78 -14.49
C ASP A 106 10.83 -22.57 -14.53
N GLY A 107 9.70 -21.88 -14.42
CA GLY A 107 8.36 -22.45 -14.40
C GLY A 107 7.98 -23.16 -13.10
N LYS A 108 8.85 -23.18 -12.09
CA LYS A 108 8.55 -23.81 -10.79
C LYS A 108 7.83 -22.85 -9.87
N VAL A 109 6.95 -23.39 -9.04
CA VAL A 109 6.24 -22.62 -8.01
C VAL A 109 7.25 -22.16 -6.95
N ARG A 110 7.22 -20.87 -6.62
CA ARG A 110 7.95 -20.27 -5.51
C ARG A 110 7.08 -19.29 -4.74
N ASP A 111 7.47 -18.98 -3.52
CA ASP A 111 6.82 -17.95 -2.73
C ASP A 111 7.10 -16.55 -3.30
N LEU A 112 6.13 -15.64 -3.14
CA LEU A 112 6.33 -14.23 -3.46
C LEU A 112 7.35 -13.60 -2.49
N THR A 113 8.14 -12.69 -3.04
CA THR A 113 9.17 -11.93 -2.33
C THR A 113 8.96 -10.44 -2.52
N ALA A 114 9.73 -9.60 -1.82
CA ALA A 114 9.67 -8.14 -2.01
C ALA A 114 9.97 -7.69 -3.46
N HIS A 115 10.66 -8.51 -4.26
CA HIS A 115 10.91 -8.22 -5.68
C HIS A 115 9.64 -8.32 -6.54
N ASP A 116 8.64 -9.08 -6.09
CA ASP A 116 7.39 -9.30 -6.82
C ASP A 116 6.36 -8.19 -6.58
N VAL A 117 6.67 -7.23 -5.68
CA VAL A 117 5.76 -6.13 -5.32
C VAL A 117 5.22 -5.36 -6.53
N PRO A 118 6.05 -4.92 -7.51
CA PRO A 118 5.54 -4.18 -8.66
C PRO A 118 4.55 -4.99 -9.50
N ALA A 119 4.82 -6.28 -9.71
CA ALA A 119 3.92 -7.15 -10.45
C ALA A 119 2.62 -7.40 -9.67
N PHE A 120 2.73 -7.63 -8.36
CA PHE A 120 1.58 -7.91 -7.49
C PHE A 120 0.56 -6.76 -7.47
N ILE A 121 1.00 -5.53 -7.21
CA ILE A 121 0.10 -4.37 -7.09
C ILE A 121 -0.52 -3.96 -8.43
N ASP A 122 0.07 -4.39 -9.54
CA ASP A 122 -0.39 -4.11 -10.90
C ASP A 122 -1.42 -5.14 -11.40
N LEU A 123 -1.62 -6.25 -10.68
CA LEU A 123 -2.61 -7.29 -11.04
C LEU A 123 -4.05 -6.76 -11.12
N THR A 124 -4.36 -5.71 -10.35
CA THR A 124 -5.71 -5.15 -10.25
C THR A 124 -5.68 -3.66 -10.55
N PHE A 125 -6.57 -3.20 -11.43
CA PHE A 125 -6.68 -1.79 -11.76
C PHE A 125 -7.41 -1.01 -10.66
N ILE A 126 -7.05 0.26 -10.47
CA ILE A 126 -7.68 1.12 -9.46
C ILE A 126 -9.19 1.23 -9.64
N SER A 127 -9.91 1.27 -8.52
CA SER A 127 -11.32 1.65 -8.49
C SER A 127 -11.44 3.16 -8.34
N LEU A 128 -12.00 3.82 -9.35
CA LEU A 128 -12.30 5.26 -9.29
C LEU A 128 -13.34 5.60 -8.21
N PRO A 129 -14.45 4.84 -8.03
CA PRO A 129 -15.38 5.08 -6.92
C PRO A 129 -14.74 5.01 -5.54
N HIS A 130 -13.74 4.13 -5.38
CA HIS A 130 -12.96 4.05 -4.15
C HIS A 130 -12.02 5.27 -4.00
N LEU A 131 -11.35 5.67 -5.08
CA LEU A 131 -10.42 6.81 -5.09
C LEU A 131 -11.12 8.15 -4.79
N MET A 132 -12.33 8.35 -5.32
CA MET A 132 -13.06 9.61 -5.22
C MET A 132 -13.77 9.82 -3.88
N ARG A 133 -13.72 8.84 -2.95
CA ARG A 133 -14.24 8.89 -1.56
C ARG A 133 -15.47 9.79 -1.37
N GLU A 134 -16.51 9.65 -2.22
CA GLU A 134 -17.83 10.19 -1.91
C GLU A 134 -18.33 9.43 -0.67
N ARG A 135 -18.23 10.06 0.50
CA ARG A 135 -18.44 9.46 1.83
C ARG A 135 -19.85 8.86 1.93
N VAL A 136 -19.97 7.56 1.70
CA VAL A 136 -21.15 6.75 2.00
C VAL A 136 -20.59 5.46 2.61
N ASP A 137 -20.81 5.30 3.91
CA ASP A 137 -20.11 4.34 4.75
C ASP A 137 -20.48 2.86 4.45
N ASP A 138 -19.54 1.96 4.75
CA ASP A 138 -19.60 0.48 4.77
C ASP A 138 -19.75 -0.35 3.48
N GLU A 139 -19.86 0.25 2.30
CA GLU A 139 -19.95 -0.54 1.05
C GLU A 139 -18.55 -0.95 0.51
N TRP A 140 -18.39 -2.22 0.11
CA TRP A 140 -17.18 -2.70 -0.56
C TRP A 140 -17.01 -2.04 -1.93
N ARG A 141 -16.18 -0.99 -2.01
CA ARG A 141 -15.95 -0.20 -3.24
C ARG A 141 -14.95 -0.82 -4.21
N LYS A 142 -14.70 -2.12 -4.08
CA LYS A 142 -13.81 -2.88 -4.96
C LYS A 142 -12.41 -2.25 -5.05
N PRO A 143 -11.75 -1.91 -3.92
CA PRO A 143 -10.40 -1.37 -3.96
C PRO A 143 -9.45 -2.38 -4.62
N SER A 144 -8.61 -1.87 -5.51
CA SER A 144 -7.44 -2.61 -6.02
C SER A 144 -6.52 -3.03 -4.87
N PHE A 145 -5.62 -3.99 -5.11
CA PHE A 145 -4.63 -4.39 -4.12
C PHE A 145 -3.76 -3.23 -3.66
N ALA A 146 -3.40 -2.31 -4.58
CA ALA A 146 -2.67 -1.10 -4.23
C ALA A 146 -3.48 -0.20 -3.28
N GLN A 147 -4.79 -0.04 -3.52
CA GLN A 147 -5.69 0.74 -2.66
C GLN A 147 -5.87 0.09 -1.28
N GLN A 148 -6.05 -1.24 -1.22
CA GLN A 148 -6.15 -1.98 0.05
C GLN A 148 -4.90 -1.77 0.93
N VAL A 149 -3.71 -1.85 0.32
CA VAL A 149 -2.44 -1.59 1.02
C VAL A 149 -2.36 -0.17 1.54
N LEU A 150 -2.78 0.83 0.75
CA LEU A 150 -2.75 2.23 1.17
C LEU A 150 -3.69 2.51 2.33
N ASP A 151 -4.92 2.00 2.27
CA ASP A 151 -5.88 2.15 3.36
C ASP A 151 -5.36 1.51 4.65
N PHE A 152 -4.85 0.27 4.55
CA PHE A 152 -4.30 -0.43 5.71
C PHE A 152 -3.07 0.28 6.29
N ALA A 153 -2.19 0.81 5.45
CA ALA A 153 -1.00 1.54 5.89
C ALA A 153 -1.34 2.89 6.57
N GLN A 154 -2.49 3.48 6.23
CA GLN A 154 -2.99 4.74 6.80
C GLN A 154 -3.76 4.55 8.10
N ASP A 155 -4.22 3.32 8.41
CA ASP A 155 -4.93 3.02 9.64
C ASP A 155 -3.94 2.88 10.82
N ASP A 156 -3.61 4.00 11.46
CA ASP A 156 -2.73 4.03 12.64
C ASP A 156 -3.25 3.13 13.79
N ALA A 157 -4.57 2.87 13.88
CA ALA A 157 -5.13 1.99 14.90
C ALA A 157 -4.67 0.54 14.71
N ALA A 158 -4.51 0.08 13.46
CA ALA A 158 -3.97 -1.24 13.14
C ALA A 158 -2.53 -1.44 13.65
N PHE A 159 -1.78 -0.36 13.84
CA PHE A 159 -0.41 -0.40 14.34
C PHE A 159 -0.34 -0.24 15.87
N LEU A 160 -1.21 0.60 16.45
CA LEU A 160 -1.28 0.88 17.90
C LEU A 160 -1.95 -0.23 18.73
N ALA A 161 -2.93 -0.96 18.19
CA ALA A 161 -3.73 -1.93 18.97
C ALA A 161 -2.93 -3.09 19.59
N LYS A 162 -1.68 -3.33 19.16
CA LYS A 162 -0.80 -4.38 19.71
C LYS A 162 0.35 -3.86 20.59
N SER A 163 0.61 -2.55 20.67
CA SER A 163 1.61 -2.01 21.60
C SER A 163 1.08 -1.90 23.04
N GLY A 164 -0.25 -1.93 23.22
CA GLY A 164 -0.93 -1.86 24.52
C GLY A 164 -1.22 -3.20 25.20
N LYS A 165 -0.89 -4.35 24.57
CA LYS A 165 -0.98 -5.67 25.22
C LYS A 165 0.43 -6.16 25.56
N ALA A 166 0.98 -5.65 26.65
CA ALA A 166 2.10 -6.22 27.37
C ALA A 166 1.59 -6.73 28.73
#